data_AF-A0A948IW00-F1
#
_entry.id   AF-A0A948IW00-F1
#
_cell.length_a   1.000
_cell.length_b   1.000
_cell.length_c   1.000
_cell.angle_alpha   90.00
_cell.angle_beta   90.00
_cell.angle_gamma   90.00
#
_symmetry.space_group_name_H-M   'P 1'
#
loop_
_entity.id
_entity.type
_entity.pdbx_description
1 polymer ?
#
loop_
_entity_poly.entity_id
_entity_poly.type
_entity_poly.pdbx_seq_one_letter_code
_entity_poly.pdbx_strand_id
1 'polypeptide(L)'
;MKLAVVALALSAAALSGSAFAAKPPPLATPAPAPGTGLPAGQCIRSSEIRNHTIADRNTLLIDVRGKDTYRVTMNGGCLAGAISSDPIITRSPPGASIICKPIDMDIAISRGGFPSQCIVDSIVKLSPEEVAALPRKLKP
;
A
#
# COMPACT_ATOMS: atom_id res chain seq x y z
N MET A 1 -57.28 -35.20 -24.14
CA MET A 1 -56.69 -35.64 -25.42
C MET A 1 -55.37 -34.89 -25.59
N LYS A 2 -54.26 -35.45 -25.09
CA LYS A 2 -53.18 -36.08 -25.88
C LYS A 2 -52.70 -35.23 -27.07
N LEU A 3 -51.48 -34.70 -26.98
CA LEU A 3 -50.35 -34.78 -27.93
C LEU A 3 -49.32 -33.66 -27.57
N ALA A 4 -48.21 -34.02 -26.91
CA ALA A 4 -46.89 -34.34 -27.51
C ALA A 4 -46.12 -33.06 -27.91
N VAL A 5 -45.21 -32.57 -27.06
CA VAL A 5 -43.74 -32.84 -27.08
C VAL A 5 -43.09 -32.46 -28.41
N VAL A 6 -42.38 -31.32 -28.43
CA VAL A 6 -41.10 -31.16 -29.15
C VAL A 6 -40.18 -30.31 -28.27
N ALA A 7 -39.10 -30.95 -27.81
CA ALA A 7 -37.97 -30.32 -27.14
C ALA A 7 -36.96 -29.81 -28.19
N LEU A 8 -36.24 -28.74 -27.86
CA LEU A 8 -34.85 -28.38 -28.25
C LEU A 8 -34.70 -26.87 -28.49
N ALA A 9 -34.15 -26.17 -27.50
CA ALA A 9 -33.18 -25.11 -27.72
C ALA A 9 -32.39 -24.89 -26.42
N LEU A 10 -31.25 -25.57 -26.31
CA LEU A 10 -30.19 -25.20 -25.38
C LEU A 10 -29.75 -23.77 -25.72
N SER A 11 -29.76 -22.88 -24.73
CA SER A 11 -28.99 -21.63 -24.77
C SER A 11 -28.34 -21.46 -23.42
N ALA A 12 -27.18 -22.09 -23.27
CA ALA A 12 -26.26 -21.86 -22.18
C ALA A 12 -25.66 -20.45 -22.35
N ALA A 13 -26.23 -19.46 -21.66
CA ALA A 13 -25.61 -18.15 -21.50
C ALA A 13 -24.49 -18.28 -20.46
N ALA A 14 -23.31 -18.69 -20.92
CA ALA A 14 -22.08 -18.57 -20.19
C ALA A 14 -21.78 -17.08 -19.97
N LEU A 15 -21.96 -16.61 -18.74
CA LEU A 15 -21.46 -15.31 -18.28
C LEU A 15 -19.93 -15.39 -18.12
N SER A 16 -19.22 -15.28 -19.24
CA SER A 16 -17.83 -14.80 -19.29
C SER A 16 -17.82 -13.37 -18.71
N GLY A 17 -17.00 -13.00 -17.73
CA GLY A 17 -15.56 -13.24 -17.66
C GLY A 17 -14.85 -11.92 -17.92
N SER A 18 -14.82 -11.03 -16.93
CA SER A 18 -13.94 -9.86 -16.89
C SER A 18 -13.29 -9.77 -15.51
N ALA A 19 -12.51 -10.80 -15.19
CA ALA A 19 -11.43 -10.66 -14.22
C ALA A 19 -10.41 -9.71 -14.84
N PHE A 20 -10.46 -8.43 -14.46
CA PHE A 20 -9.29 -7.57 -14.59
C PHE A 20 -8.15 -8.32 -13.90
N ALA A 21 -7.15 -8.73 -14.68
CA ALA A 21 -5.87 -9.17 -14.16
C ALA A 21 -5.17 -7.95 -13.55
N ALA A 22 -5.68 -7.49 -12.41
CA ALA A 22 -4.92 -6.69 -11.49
C ALA A 22 -3.73 -7.56 -11.09
N LYS A 23 -2.52 -7.14 -11.49
CA LYS A 23 -1.27 -7.70 -10.98
C LYS A 23 -1.46 -7.88 -9.47
N PRO A 24 -1.28 -9.10 -8.91
CA PRO A 24 -1.46 -9.32 -7.50
C PRO A 24 -0.68 -8.25 -6.75
N PRO A 25 -1.32 -7.49 -5.84
CA PRO A 25 -0.60 -6.53 -5.04
C PRO A 25 0.56 -7.29 -4.36
N PRO A 26 1.74 -6.67 -4.22
CA PRO A 26 2.92 -7.31 -3.62
C PRO A 26 2.71 -7.71 -2.15
N LEU A 27 1.52 -7.44 -1.62
CA LEU A 27 1.10 -7.60 -0.25
C LEU A 27 -0.15 -8.48 -0.23
N ALA A 28 -0.13 -9.54 0.57
CA ALA A 28 -1.22 -10.50 0.69
C ALA A 28 -2.50 -9.92 1.31
N THR A 29 -2.41 -8.73 1.91
CA THR A 29 -3.56 -8.05 2.52
C THR A 29 -4.01 -6.84 1.69
N PRO A 30 -5.33 -6.60 1.58
CA PRO A 30 -5.88 -5.47 0.85
C PRO A 30 -5.26 -4.14 1.25
N ALA A 31 -5.20 -3.19 0.31
CA ALA A 31 -4.83 -1.82 0.64
C ALA A 31 -5.82 -1.26 1.69
N PRO A 32 -5.33 -0.59 2.75
CA PRO A 32 -6.21 0.05 3.73
C PRO A 32 -7.12 1.10 3.09
N ALA A 33 -8.25 1.39 3.73
CA ALA A 33 -9.13 2.45 3.26
C ALA A 33 -8.41 3.83 3.31
N PRO A 34 -8.72 4.75 2.39
CA PRO A 34 -8.20 6.12 2.42
C PRO A 34 -8.51 6.80 3.76
N GLY A 35 -7.56 7.56 4.28
CA GLY A 35 -7.67 8.23 5.57
C GLY A 35 -7.45 7.32 6.79
N THR A 36 -7.21 6.02 6.61
CA THR A 36 -6.89 5.12 7.73
C THR A 36 -5.60 5.59 8.40
N GLY A 37 -5.70 5.89 9.70
CA GLY A 37 -4.57 6.26 10.55
C GLY A 37 -4.28 5.22 11.62
N LEU A 38 -3.23 5.48 12.39
CA LEU A 38 -2.82 4.66 13.50
C LEU A 38 -3.72 4.91 14.73
N PRO A 39 -4.05 3.86 15.51
CA PRO A 39 -4.81 4.03 16.74
C PRO A 39 -4.03 4.86 17.76
N ALA A 40 -4.76 5.58 18.63
CA ALA A 40 -4.17 6.39 19.68
C ALA A 40 -3.28 5.50 20.59
N GLY A 41 -1.97 5.76 20.58
CA GLY A 41 -0.96 4.96 21.29
C GLY A 41 -0.01 4.16 20.38
N GLN A 42 -0.30 4.05 19.08
CA GLN A 42 0.60 3.45 18.09
C GLN A 42 1.18 4.47 17.11
N CYS A 43 1.10 5.75 17.43
CA CYS A 43 1.68 6.81 16.61
C CYS A 43 3.20 6.68 16.53
N ILE A 44 3.75 6.95 15.36
CA ILE A 44 5.18 6.81 15.09
C ILE A 44 5.86 8.17 15.14
N ARG A 45 7.11 8.24 15.61
CA ARG A 45 7.91 9.46 15.47
C ARG A 45 8.69 9.42 14.18
N SER A 46 8.74 10.53 13.45
CA SER A 46 9.53 10.63 12.20
C SER A 46 11.02 10.36 12.43
N SER A 47 11.53 10.60 13.64
CA SER A 47 12.90 10.27 14.06
C SER A 47 13.17 8.79 14.29
N GLU A 48 12.14 7.98 14.44
CA GLU A 48 12.26 6.55 14.72
C GLU A 48 12.23 5.69 13.46
N ILE A 49 11.92 6.30 12.31
CA ILE A 49 12.00 5.66 11.00
C ILE A 49 13.47 5.37 10.71
N ARG A 50 13.82 4.10 10.54
CA ARG A 50 15.21 3.65 10.32
C ARG A 50 15.47 3.27 8.88
N ASN A 51 14.51 2.59 8.26
CA ASN A 51 14.62 2.18 6.88
C ASN A 51 13.27 2.26 6.17
N HIS A 52 13.32 2.21 4.84
CA HIS A 52 12.14 2.14 4.00
C HIS A 52 12.36 1.19 2.83
N THR A 53 11.27 0.71 2.27
CA THR A 53 11.27 -0.18 1.12
C THR A 53 10.05 0.09 0.27
N ILE A 54 10.25 0.25 -1.02
CA ILE A 54 9.16 0.54 -1.97
C ILE A 54 8.59 -0.79 -2.43
N ALA A 55 7.35 -1.07 -2.03
CA ALA A 55 6.65 -2.29 -2.43
C ALA A 55 5.97 -2.15 -3.78
N ASP A 56 5.34 -0.99 -4.04
CA ASP A 56 4.65 -0.68 -5.29
C ASP A 56 4.74 0.83 -5.59
N ARG A 57 4.16 1.30 -6.69
CA ARG A 57 4.02 2.70 -7.11
C ARG A 57 3.27 3.58 -6.11
N ASN A 58 2.49 2.98 -5.20
CA ASN A 58 1.72 3.67 -4.18
C ASN A 58 2.01 3.16 -2.77
N THR A 59 2.83 2.12 -2.60
CA THR A 59 3.01 1.49 -1.29
C THR A 59 4.45 1.53 -0.83
N LEU A 60 4.67 2.22 0.27
CA LEU A 60 5.93 2.33 0.98
C LEU A 60 5.83 1.53 2.28
N LEU A 61 6.80 0.65 2.51
CA LEU A 61 6.99 -0.03 3.78
C LEU A 61 8.06 0.73 4.54
N ILE A 62 7.78 1.09 5.78
CA ILE A 62 8.75 1.75 6.66
C ILE A 62 9.04 0.86 7.85
N ASP A 63 10.33 0.75 8.19
CA ASP A 63 10.77 0.18 9.45
C ASP A 63 10.89 1.29 10.48
N VAL A 64 10.25 1.07 11.63
CA VAL A 64 10.27 1.96 12.78
C VAL A 64 10.91 1.20 13.93
N ARG A 65 11.95 1.81 14.50
CA ARG A 65 12.73 1.27 15.64
C ARG A 65 13.40 -0.10 15.37
N GLY A 66 13.51 -0.57 14.12
CA GLY A 66 14.13 -1.86 13.78
C GLY A 66 13.30 -3.07 14.16
N LYS A 67 11.98 -2.90 14.37
CA LYS A 67 11.10 -3.96 14.92
C LYS A 67 9.71 -3.93 14.33
N ASP A 68 9.16 -2.73 14.14
CA ASP A 68 7.79 -2.55 13.69
C ASP A 68 7.79 -2.09 12.24
N THR A 69 7.13 -2.85 11.36
CA THR A 69 6.93 -2.46 9.97
C THR A 69 5.56 -1.84 9.80
N TYR A 70 5.52 -0.68 9.15
CA TYR A 70 4.28 0.00 8.80
C TYR A 70 4.14 0.07 7.28
N ARG A 71 2.91 -0.12 6.81
CA ARG A 71 2.54 0.11 5.43
C ARG A 71 1.95 1.51 5.31
N VAL A 72 2.59 2.30 4.47
CA VAL A 72 2.14 3.63 4.07
C VAL A 72 1.66 3.54 2.63
N THR A 73 0.39 3.84 2.41
CA THR A 73 -0.19 3.96 1.07
C THR A 73 -0.27 5.42 0.70
N MET A 74 0.10 5.72 -0.54
CA MET A 74 0.08 7.05 -1.13
C MET A 74 -0.91 7.10 -2.29
N ASN A 75 -1.34 8.32 -2.60
CA ASN A 75 -2.16 8.57 -3.77
C ASN A 75 -1.30 9.01 -4.98
N GLY A 76 -1.85 8.88 -6.19
CA GLY A 76 -1.33 9.54 -7.39
C GLY A 76 -0.08 8.92 -8.02
N GLY A 77 0.31 7.69 -7.69
CA GLY A 77 1.50 7.08 -8.29
C GLY A 77 2.80 7.67 -7.76
N CYS A 78 2.81 8.20 -6.53
CA CYS A 78 3.97 8.97 -6.06
C CYS A 78 5.27 8.17 -5.96
N LEU A 79 5.23 6.84 -5.90
CA LEU A 79 6.42 5.99 -5.92
C LEU A 79 6.73 5.48 -7.34
N ALA A 80 6.02 5.94 -8.37
CA ALA A 80 6.25 5.51 -9.74
C ALA A 80 7.68 5.90 -10.17
N GLY A 81 8.47 4.87 -10.51
CA GLY A 81 9.88 5.04 -10.90
C GLY A 81 10.84 5.28 -9.73
N ALA A 82 10.35 5.25 -8.48
CA ALA A 82 11.21 5.23 -7.32
C ALA A 82 11.66 3.79 -7.00
N ILE A 83 12.86 3.65 -6.47
CA ILE A 83 13.42 2.37 -5.98
C ILE A 83 13.73 2.46 -4.48
N SER A 84 13.85 1.32 -3.80
CA SER A 84 14.15 1.29 -2.35
C SER A 84 15.48 1.96 -1.97
N SER A 85 16.38 2.19 -2.93
CA SER A 85 17.63 2.92 -2.73
C SER A 85 17.46 4.45 -2.77
N ASP A 86 16.32 4.96 -3.25
CA ASP A 86 16.07 6.40 -3.31
C ASP A 86 15.83 6.95 -1.89
N PRO A 87 16.48 8.06 -1.50
CA PRO A 87 16.26 8.66 -0.20
C PRO A 87 14.83 9.19 -0.05
N ILE A 88 14.18 8.82 1.05
CA ILE A 88 12.96 9.49 1.50
C ILE A 88 13.29 10.66 2.42
N ILE A 89 12.51 11.71 2.30
CA ILE A 89 12.58 12.90 3.14
C ILE A 89 11.27 12.94 3.91
N THR A 90 11.35 12.67 5.21
CA THR A 90 10.18 12.66 6.12
C THR A 90 10.04 13.97 6.91
N ARG A 91 10.88 14.97 6.60
CA ARG A 91 10.95 16.26 7.31
C ARG A 91 11.27 17.40 6.35
N SER A 92 10.27 17.92 5.66
CA SER A 92 10.43 19.18 4.91
C SER A 92 9.06 19.82 4.69
N PRO A 93 8.62 20.88 5.42
CA PRO A 93 9.15 21.60 6.61
C PRO A 93 9.05 20.76 7.92
N PRO A 94 9.18 21.29 9.17
CA PRO A 94 8.99 20.47 10.36
C PRO A 94 7.52 20.01 10.48
N GLY A 95 7.22 18.85 9.88
CA GLY A 95 6.00 18.10 10.11
C GLY A 95 5.88 17.68 11.58
N ALA A 96 4.70 17.16 11.95
CA ALA A 96 4.45 16.71 13.30
C ALA A 96 5.52 15.69 13.74
N SER A 97 6.15 15.93 14.89
CA SER A 97 7.16 14.99 15.43
C SER A 97 6.57 13.61 15.74
N ILE A 98 5.24 13.54 15.84
CA ILE A 98 4.42 12.36 16.09
C ILE A 98 3.41 12.27 14.94
N ILE A 99 3.39 11.13 14.26
CA ILE A 99 2.53 10.82 13.13
C ILE A 99 1.49 9.81 13.62
N CYS A 100 0.24 10.26 13.70
CA CYS A 100 -0.90 9.39 14.00
C CYS A 100 -1.78 9.19 12.77
N LYS A 101 -1.98 10.24 11.97
CA LYS A 101 -2.82 10.23 10.79
C LYS A 101 -1.97 10.40 9.52
N PRO A 102 -2.50 10.01 8.35
CA PRO A 102 -1.87 10.26 7.06
C PRO A 102 -1.46 11.73 6.85
N ILE A 103 -2.31 12.67 7.25
CA ILE A 103 -2.08 14.12 7.11
C ILE A 103 -0.94 14.65 8.00
N ASP A 104 -0.57 13.92 9.05
CA ASP A 104 0.54 14.31 9.94
C ASP A 104 1.90 13.89 9.36
N MET A 105 1.90 13.12 8.26
CA MET A 105 3.08 12.54 7.65
C MET A 105 3.41 13.23 6.33
N ASP A 106 4.47 14.03 6.35
CA ASP A 106 5.08 14.56 5.12
C ASP A 106 6.11 13.56 4.60
N ILE A 107 5.95 13.11 3.36
CA ILE A 107 6.94 12.28 2.67
C ILE A 107 7.27 12.92 1.34
N ALA A 108 8.55 13.18 1.10
CA ALA A 108 9.07 13.44 -0.23
C ALA A 108 10.05 12.34 -0.62
N ILE A 109 10.17 12.08 -1.92
CA ILE A 109 11.16 11.14 -2.46
C ILE A 109 12.13 11.90 -3.32
N SER A 110 13.41 11.73 -3.03
CA SER A 110 14.50 12.29 -3.81
C SER A 110 14.86 11.32 -4.93
N ARG A 111 14.37 11.58 -6.14
CA ARG A 111 14.75 10.82 -7.34
C ARG A 111 15.84 11.59 -8.07
N GLY A 112 17.03 11.00 -8.18
CA GLY A 112 18.17 11.66 -8.83
C GLY A 112 18.52 13.03 -8.24
N GLY A 113 18.26 13.24 -6.94
CA GLY A 113 18.52 14.50 -6.24
C GLY A 113 17.36 15.50 -6.22
N PHE A 114 16.24 15.23 -6.91
CA PHE A 114 15.07 16.10 -6.91
C PHE A 114 13.98 15.58 -5.96
N PRO A 115 13.62 16.33 -4.92
CA PRO A 115 12.56 15.94 -3.99
C PRO A 115 11.18 16.15 -4.63
N SER A 116 10.36 15.10 -4.61
CA SER A 116 8.96 15.16 -5.01
C SER A 116 8.07 14.81 -3.83
N GLN A 117 7.16 15.71 -3.48
CA GLN A 117 6.25 15.56 -2.35
C GLN A 117 5.16 14.54 -2.69
N CYS A 118 4.88 13.66 -1.72
CA CYS A 118 3.88 12.61 -1.83
C CYS A 118 2.78 12.81 -0.80
N ILE A 119 1.54 12.70 -1.26
CA ILE A 119 0.38 12.73 -0.38
C ILE A 119 0.16 11.33 0.17
N VAL A 120 0.27 11.20 1.49
CA VAL A 120 -0.02 9.96 2.21
C VAL A 120 -1.54 9.81 2.33
N ASP A 121 -2.04 8.66 1.91
CA ASP A 121 -3.47 8.34 1.89
C ASP A 121 -3.85 7.50 3.11
N SER A 122 -3.03 6.52 3.50
CA SER A 122 -3.31 5.66 4.65
C SER A 122 -2.02 5.18 5.32
N ILE A 123 -2.07 4.95 6.63
CA ILE A 123 -0.97 4.38 7.41
C ILE A 123 -1.51 3.26 8.29
N VAL A 124 -0.93 2.06 8.18
CA VAL A 124 -1.27 0.90 9.02
C VAL A 124 -0.03 0.18 9.51
N LYS A 125 -0.10 -0.38 10.71
CA LYS A 125 0.92 -1.29 11.23
C LYS A 125 0.72 -2.67 10.63
N LEU A 126 1.79 -3.28 10.13
CA LEU A 126 1.75 -4.68 9.67
C LEU A 126 1.93 -5.62 10.86
N SER A 127 1.17 -6.72 10.84
CA SER A 127 1.36 -7.80 11.80
C SER A 127 2.67 -8.55 11.51
N PRO A 128 3.29 -9.19 12.51
CA PRO A 128 4.50 -9.98 12.28
C PRO A 128 4.29 -11.11 11.26
N GLU A 129 3.07 -11.64 11.15
CA GLU A 129 2.70 -12.65 10.16
C GLU A 129 2.72 -12.08 8.73
N GLU A 130 2.17 -10.86 8.56
CA GLU A 130 2.22 -10.17 7.27
C GLU A 130 3.65 -9.83 6.87
N VAL A 131 4.47 -9.36 7.81
CA VAL A 131 5.90 -9.08 7.58
C VAL A 131 6.66 -10.35 7.24
N ALA A 132 6.36 -11.47 7.90
CA ALA A 132 6.96 -12.76 7.58
C ALA A 132 6.60 -13.22 6.15
N ALA A 133 5.36 -12.99 5.74
CA ALA A 133 4.83 -13.28 4.41
C ALA A 133 5.38 -12.35 3.30
N LEU A 134 6.01 -11.22 3.66
CA LEU A 134 6.66 -10.36 2.67
C LEU A 134 7.78 -11.11 1.94
N PRO A 135 7.88 -10.98 0.61
CA PRO A 135 9.04 -11.43 -0.15
C PRO A 135 10.33 -10.87 0.45
N ARG A 136 11.43 -11.64 0.45
CA ARG A 136 12.72 -11.20 1.03
C ARG A 136 13.20 -9.83 0.51
N LYS A 137 12.84 -9.46 -0.72
CA LYS A 137 13.19 -8.19 -1.36
C LYS A 137 12.38 -6.99 -0.85
N LEU A 138 11.26 -7.24 -0.17
CA LEU A 138 10.33 -6.22 0.34
C LEU A 138 10.43 -6.03 1.85
N LYS A 139 11.30 -6.76 2.53
CA LYS A 139 11.56 -6.58 3.96
C LYS A 139 12.52 -5.38 4.10
N PRO A 140 12.07 -4.27 4.73
CA PRO A 140 12.95 -3.16 5.07
C PRO A 140 13.95 -3.56 6.16
#